data_AF-A0ABD6RNT1-F1
#
_entry.id   AF-A0ABD6RNT1-F1
#
_cell.length_a   1.000
_cell.length_b   1.000
_cell.length_c   1.000
_cell.angle_alpha   90.00
_cell.angle_beta   90.00
_cell.angle_gamma   90.00
#
_symmetry.space_group_name_H-M   'P 1'
#
loop_
_entity.id
_entity.type
_entity.pdbx_description
1 polymer ?
#
loop_
_entity_poly.entity_id
_entity_poly.type
_entity_poly.pdbx_seq_one_letter_code
_entity_poly.pdbx_strand_id
1 'polypeptide(L)'
;MLNIKKPELLAPAGNLEKLKTAINFGADAVYLGGSRLNLRAFADNFTDEELKEGIKYAHDRGRKVHVTINVFPRNEDFNGLEEYLKKLYEFRVDAIIVSDPGIIMTARETVPNLEIHLSTQANTVNFKTIDFWYKQGVKRIVLARELTIEEIKTIREKIEKDCELEAFVHGSMCMSYSGRCLLSNYMTGRDSNRGACAQPCRYKYYLMEEKREGEYFPVVEDDKGTYIMNSKDMCMIEHIPELVQSGIDSFKIEGRMKSSFYVATVVKAYREAIDAYFKDPENYTFKERWMDYLKKASHRAYFTGFYFNDPNKQLHESSSYIRTCDIVGIVKEFNEETMEAIVEQRNKVLDGDELEVLRPEGPIFKINIVNMRDKNDKKIESAPSAQMIFKVNTDKSLKENDILIKNK
;
A
#
# COMPACT_ATOMS: atom_id res chain seq x y z
N MET A 1 24.56 3.06 -21.42
CA MET A 1 23.53 2.60 -20.46
C MET A 1 22.22 3.27 -20.86
N LEU A 2 21.09 2.55 -20.86
CA LEU A 2 19.78 3.20 -20.96
C LEU A 2 19.73 4.30 -19.87
N ASN A 3 19.23 5.49 -20.22
CA ASN A 3 19.04 6.56 -19.25
C ASN A 3 17.84 6.16 -18.37
N ILE A 4 18.08 5.30 -17.38
CA ILE A 4 17.01 4.66 -16.60
C ILE A 4 16.40 5.71 -15.69
N LYS A 5 15.12 6.02 -15.91
CA LYS A 5 14.33 6.93 -15.09
C LYS A 5 14.11 6.30 -13.72
N LYS A 6 14.25 7.11 -12.66
CA LYS A 6 13.91 6.71 -11.30
C LYS A 6 12.39 6.45 -11.20
N PRO A 7 11.96 5.26 -10.74
CA PRO A 7 10.55 4.94 -10.68
C PRO A 7 9.85 5.78 -9.60
N GLU A 8 8.60 6.12 -9.87
CA GLU A 8 7.69 6.72 -8.90
C GLU A 8 7.39 5.72 -7.78
N LEU A 9 7.53 6.11 -6.51
CA LEU A 9 7.03 5.31 -5.40
C LEU A 9 5.58 5.67 -5.07
N LEU A 10 4.64 4.84 -5.52
CA LEU A 10 3.21 5.04 -5.33
C LEU A 10 2.70 4.31 -4.08
N ALA A 11 2.27 5.08 -3.09
CA ALA A 11 1.80 4.57 -1.80
C ALA A 11 0.26 4.58 -1.65
N PRO A 12 -0.32 3.66 -0.87
CA PRO A 12 -1.75 3.65 -0.61
C PRO A 12 -2.15 4.70 0.44
N ALA A 13 -3.24 5.42 0.20
CA ALA A 13 -3.86 6.31 1.17
C ALA A 13 -5.33 5.90 1.41
N GLY A 14 -5.60 5.35 2.58
CA GLY A 14 -6.97 4.98 2.99
C GLY A 14 -7.79 6.13 3.57
N ASN A 15 -7.11 7.13 4.13
CA ASN A 15 -7.64 8.34 4.75
C ASN A 15 -6.55 9.43 4.76
N LEU A 16 -6.89 10.62 5.24
CA LEU A 16 -6.00 11.78 5.24
C LEU A 16 -4.73 11.59 6.09
N GLU A 17 -4.82 10.92 7.26
CA GLU A 17 -3.65 10.59 8.09
C GLU A 17 -2.64 9.72 7.31
N LYS A 18 -3.13 8.68 6.63
CA LYS A 18 -2.30 7.77 5.81
C LYS A 18 -1.69 8.49 4.62
N LEU A 19 -2.42 9.43 3.98
CA LEU A 19 -1.88 10.27 2.91
C LEU A 19 -0.71 11.11 3.39
N LYS A 20 -0.89 11.86 4.48
CA LYS A 20 0.16 12.71 5.07
C LYS A 20 1.37 11.87 5.48
N THR A 21 1.12 10.70 6.09
CA THR A 21 2.15 9.73 6.47
C THR A 21 2.94 9.25 5.25
N ALA A 22 2.28 8.79 4.20
CA ALA A 22 2.95 8.31 2.98
C ALA A 22 3.89 9.38 2.39
N ILE A 23 3.40 10.61 2.27
CA ILE A 23 4.15 11.72 1.69
C ILE A 23 5.35 12.10 2.57
N ASN A 24 5.15 12.21 3.87
CA ASN A 24 6.23 12.54 4.81
C ASN A 24 7.34 11.48 4.78
N PHE A 25 6.98 10.20 4.64
CA PHE A 25 7.94 9.10 4.59
C PHE A 25 8.58 8.89 3.19
N GLY A 26 8.21 9.71 2.20
CA GLY A 26 8.93 9.79 0.92
C GLY A 26 8.20 9.20 -0.29
N ALA A 27 6.89 8.96 -0.23
CA ALA A 27 6.12 8.60 -1.40
C ALA A 27 6.15 9.73 -2.44
N ASP A 28 6.34 9.39 -3.72
CA ASP A 28 6.30 10.35 -4.83
C ASP A 28 4.86 10.67 -5.24
N ALA A 29 3.96 9.69 -5.05
CA ALA A 29 2.54 9.81 -5.28
C ALA A 29 1.75 8.96 -4.29
N VAL A 30 0.47 9.28 -4.11
CA VAL A 30 -0.48 8.45 -3.36
C VAL A 30 -1.67 8.06 -4.22
N TYR A 31 -2.24 6.88 -3.97
CA TYR A 31 -3.53 6.50 -4.53
C TYR A 31 -4.59 6.27 -3.45
N LEU A 32 -5.79 6.79 -3.69
CA LEU A 32 -6.90 6.77 -2.72
C LEU A 32 -8.24 6.46 -3.39
N GLY A 33 -9.25 6.17 -2.58
CA GLY A 33 -10.64 6.09 -3.03
C GLY A 33 -11.39 7.34 -2.63
N GLY A 34 -12.10 7.95 -3.58
CA GLY A 34 -13.09 8.98 -3.26
C GLY A 34 -14.40 8.38 -2.76
N SER A 35 -15.44 9.21 -2.70
CA SER A 35 -16.75 8.87 -2.11
C SER A 35 -17.53 7.79 -2.87
N ARG A 36 -17.19 7.50 -4.13
CA ARG A 36 -17.89 6.53 -4.99
C ARG A 36 -16.96 5.69 -5.87
N LEU A 37 -17.48 4.57 -6.36
CA LEU A 37 -16.93 3.75 -7.46
C LEU A 37 -15.50 3.20 -7.26
N ASN A 38 -15.11 2.84 -6.03
CA ASN A 38 -13.81 2.22 -5.76
C ASN A 38 -13.89 0.85 -5.09
N LEU A 39 -12.92 -0.04 -5.38
CA LEU A 39 -12.90 -1.43 -4.91
C LEU A 39 -12.54 -1.64 -3.42
N ARG A 40 -12.53 -0.58 -2.63
CA ARG A 40 -12.32 -0.63 -1.18
C ARG A 40 -13.39 0.23 -0.51
N ALA A 41 -14.65 -0.13 -0.74
CA ALA A 41 -15.81 0.58 -0.23
C ALA A 41 -15.81 0.69 1.32
N PHE A 42 -15.16 -0.25 2.00
CA PHE A 42 -15.05 -0.28 3.47
C PHE A 42 -13.74 0.32 4.03
N ALA A 43 -12.89 0.92 3.20
CA ALA A 43 -11.88 1.83 3.74
C ALA A 43 -12.59 3.12 4.18
N ASP A 44 -11.96 3.89 5.08
CA ASP A 44 -12.53 5.15 5.58
C ASP A 44 -12.97 6.06 4.42
N ASN A 45 -12.20 6.06 3.32
CA ASN A 45 -12.42 6.83 2.08
C ASN A 45 -12.45 8.34 2.34
N PHE A 46 -12.20 9.14 1.31
CA PHE A 46 -12.11 10.59 1.47
C PHE A 46 -13.45 11.28 1.23
N THR A 47 -13.82 12.21 2.11
CA THR A 47 -14.81 13.25 1.77
C THR A 47 -14.23 14.23 0.75
N ASP A 48 -15.06 15.12 0.20
CA ASP A 48 -14.57 16.13 -0.73
C ASP A 48 -13.63 17.14 -0.06
N GLU A 49 -13.91 17.50 1.20
CA GLU A 49 -13.09 18.39 2.01
C GLU A 49 -11.73 17.75 2.30
N GLU A 50 -11.72 16.50 2.76
CA GLU A 50 -10.48 15.76 3.01
C GLU A 50 -9.68 15.55 1.71
N LEU A 51 -10.37 15.32 0.59
CA LEU A 51 -9.72 15.15 -0.71
C LEU A 51 -9.03 16.44 -1.14
N LYS A 52 -9.71 17.60 -1.03
CA LYS A 52 -9.11 18.91 -1.32
C LYS A 52 -7.91 19.18 -0.40
N GLU A 53 -8.04 18.91 0.89
CA GLU A 53 -6.94 19.09 1.84
C GLU A 53 -5.75 18.18 1.50
N GLY A 54 -6.02 16.91 1.20
CA GLY A 54 -5.00 15.93 0.83
C GLY A 54 -4.28 16.28 -0.46
N ILE A 55 -5.00 16.72 -1.50
CA ILE A 55 -4.43 17.19 -2.76
C ILE A 55 -3.54 18.41 -2.52
N LYS A 56 -4.04 19.41 -1.78
CA LYS A 56 -3.24 20.58 -1.44
C LYS A 56 -1.95 20.18 -0.71
N TYR A 57 -2.07 19.32 0.32
CA TYR A 57 -0.93 18.86 1.11
C TYR A 57 0.15 18.18 0.26
N ALA A 58 -0.28 17.38 -0.72
CA ALA A 58 0.60 16.69 -1.66
C ALA A 58 1.25 17.65 -2.65
N HIS A 59 0.46 18.51 -3.29
CA HIS A 59 0.94 19.48 -4.28
C HIS A 59 1.91 20.50 -3.68
N ASP A 60 1.65 20.98 -2.45
CA ASP A 60 2.58 21.85 -1.71
C ASP A 60 3.98 21.20 -1.50
N ARG A 61 4.08 19.88 -1.64
CA ARG A 61 5.31 19.08 -1.51
C ARG A 61 5.77 18.47 -2.84
N GLY A 62 5.18 18.88 -3.96
CA GLY A 62 5.49 18.37 -5.30
C GLY A 62 5.12 16.89 -5.50
N ARG A 63 4.15 16.38 -4.75
CA ARG A 63 3.68 14.98 -4.80
C ARG A 63 2.33 14.87 -5.47
N LYS A 64 2.05 13.73 -6.10
CA LYS A 64 0.81 13.52 -6.88
C LYS A 64 -0.26 12.75 -6.10
N VAL A 65 -1.52 12.94 -6.48
CA VAL A 65 -2.68 12.23 -5.94
C VAL A 65 -3.48 11.58 -7.07
N HIS A 66 -3.62 10.25 -6.99
CA HIS A 66 -4.41 9.46 -7.93
C HIS A 66 -5.69 8.94 -7.27
N VAL A 67 -6.83 9.03 -7.97
CA VAL A 67 -8.13 8.59 -7.44
C VAL A 67 -8.60 7.33 -8.15
N THR A 68 -8.90 6.26 -7.39
CA THR A 68 -9.41 5.01 -7.95
C THR A 68 -10.90 5.12 -8.28
N ILE A 69 -11.27 4.81 -9.53
CA ILE A 69 -12.64 4.62 -10.02
C ILE A 69 -12.70 3.24 -10.73
N ASN A 70 -12.32 2.19 -10.00
CA ASN A 70 -11.94 0.89 -10.57
C ASN A 70 -12.91 -0.25 -10.26
N VAL A 71 -14.19 0.07 -10.04
CA VAL A 71 -15.26 -0.94 -9.94
C VAL A 71 -15.62 -1.49 -11.32
N PHE A 72 -16.43 -2.56 -11.34
CA PHE A 72 -17.19 -2.96 -12.52
C PHE A 72 -18.58 -2.28 -12.45
N PRO A 73 -18.78 -1.16 -13.18
CA PRO A 73 -20.00 -0.38 -13.08
C PRO A 73 -21.18 -1.14 -13.70
N ARG A 74 -22.37 -0.91 -13.15
CA ARG A 74 -23.66 -1.22 -13.75
C ARG A 74 -24.28 0.08 -14.28
N ASN A 75 -25.36 -0.01 -15.04
CA ASN A 75 -26.01 1.16 -15.66
C ASN A 75 -26.29 2.30 -14.66
N GLU A 76 -26.71 1.97 -13.44
CA GLU A 76 -26.97 2.96 -12.39
C GLU A 76 -25.73 3.72 -11.90
N ASP A 77 -24.54 3.13 -12.02
CA ASP A 77 -23.28 3.74 -11.59
C ASP A 77 -22.82 4.86 -12.54
N PHE A 78 -23.34 4.88 -13.78
CA PHE A 78 -23.10 5.95 -14.75
C PHE A 78 -23.90 7.21 -14.40
N ASN A 79 -24.96 7.11 -13.59
CA ASN A 79 -25.69 8.28 -13.11
C ASN A 79 -24.74 9.16 -12.27
N GLY A 80 -24.61 10.43 -12.66
CA GLY A 80 -23.74 11.38 -11.96
C GLY A 80 -22.23 11.18 -12.20
N LEU A 81 -21.82 10.28 -13.11
CA LEU A 81 -20.40 9.97 -13.33
C LEU A 81 -19.66 11.17 -13.94
N GLU A 82 -20.28 11.83 -14.92
CA GLU A 82 -19.71 13.00 -15.57
C GLU A 82 -19.46 14.14 -14.58
N GLU A 83 -20.44 14.47 -13.73
CA GLU A 83 -20.28 15.49 -12.70
C GLU A 83 -19.18 15.13 -11.70
N TYR A 84 -19.09 13.86 -11.32
CA TYR A 84 -18.02 13.39 -10.45
C TYR A 84 -16.65 13.54 -11.10
N LEU A 85 -16.49 13.20 -12.37
CA LEU A 85 -15.24 13.37 -13.12
C LEU A 85 -14.84 14.84 -13.25
N LYS A 86 -15.80 15.73 -13.58
CA LYS A 86 -15.57 17.19 -13.61
C LYS A 86 -15.06 17.69 -12.27
N LYS A 87 -15.68 17.25 -11.17
CA LYS A 87 -15.28 17.61 -9.81
C LYS A 87 -13.86 17.17 -9.47
N LEU A 88 -13.48 15.93 -9.79
CA LEU A 88 -12.11 15.45 -9.57
C LEU A 88 -11.08 16.27 -10.37
N TYR A 89 -11.43 16.63 -11.61
CA TYR A 89 -10.60 17.49 -12.45
C TYR A 89 -10.47 18.92 -11.87
N GLU A 90 -11.57 19.51 -11.39
CA GLU A 90 -11.57 20.81 -10.71
C GLU A 90 -10.73 20.81 -9.44
N PHE A 91 -10.73 19.70 -8.70
CA PHE A 91 -9.90 19.52 -7.51
C PHE A 91 -8.42 19.31 -7.85
N ARG A 92 -8.07 19.20 -9.13
CA ARG A 92 -6.73 18.95 -9.65
C ARG A 92 -6.18 17.59 -9.24
N VAL A 93 -7.01 16.56 -9.25
CA VAL A 93 -6.53 15.18 -9.19
C VAL A 93 -5.58 14.93 -10.36
N ASP A 94 -4.41 14.34 -10.09
CA ASP A 94 -3.36 14.14 -11.11
C ASP A 94 -3.72 13.03 -12.09
N ALA A 95 -4.35 11.95 -11.61
CA ALA A 95 -4.83 10.86 -12.46
C ALA A 95 -5.99 10.08 -11.83
N ILE A 96 -6.79 9.44 -12.67
CA ILE A 96 -7.78 8.44 -12.24
C ILE A 96 -7.31 7.02 -12.57
N ILE A 97 -7.51 6.08 -11.64
CA ILE A 97 -7.19 4.67 -11.83
C ILE A 97 -8.48 3.90 -12.13
N VAL A 98 -8.66 3.45 -13.37
CA VAL A 98 -9.92 2.91 -13.90
C VAL A 98 -9.74 1.54 -14.55
N SER A 99 -10.81 0.76 -14.70
CA SER A 99 -10.75 -0.55 -15.37
C SER A 99 -11.79 -0.77 -16.46
N ASP A 100 -12.86 0.02 -16.43
CA ASP A 100 -14.00 -0.17 -17.31
C ASP A 100 -13.87 0.69 -18.57
N PRO A 101 -14.06 0.13 -19.79
CA PRO A 101 -14.03 0.89 -21.03
C PRO A 101 -15.05 2.03 -21.07
N GLY A 102 -16.24 1.85 -20.48
CA GLY A 102 -17.27 2.89 -20.42
C GLY A 102 -16.82 4.07 -19.57
N ILE A 103 -16.26 3.81 -18.38
CA ILE A 103 -15.68 4.89 -17.55
C ILE A 103 -14.55 5.61 -18.28
N ILE A 104 -13.68 4.88 -18.98
CA ILE A 104 -12.59 5.48 -19.78
C ILE A 104 -13.18 6.39 -20.86
N MET A 105 -14.14 5.91 -21.64
CA MET A 105 -14.79 6.68 -22.70
C MET A 105 -15.46 7.94 -22.14
N THR A 106 -16.26 7.81 -21.08
CA THR A 106 -16.89 8.96 -20.41
C THR A 106 -15.86 9.97 -19.89
N ALA A 107 -14.75 9.53 -19.31
CA ALA A 107 -13.67 10.42 -18.86
C ALA A 107 -13.00 11.15 -20.03
N ARG A 108 -12.77 10.48 -21.16
CA ARG A 108 -12.21 11.09 -22.37
C ARG A 108 -13.14 12.14 -22.97
N GLU A 109 -14.45 11.94 -22.91
CA GLU A 109 -15.46 12.88 -23.40
C GLU A 109 -15.65 14.07 -22.44
N THR A 110 -15.62 13.81 -21.14
CA THR A 110 -15.99 14.79 -20.11
C THR A 110 -14.81 15.65 -19.63
N VAL A 111 -13.65 15.02 -19.43
CA VAL A 111 -12.43 15.61 -18.86
C VAL A 111 -11.18 15.13 -19.62
N PRO A 112 -11.03 15.45 -20.93
CA PRO A 112 -10.02 14.87 -21.82
C PRO A 112 -8.56 15.07 -21.39
N ASN A 113 -8.30 16.02 -20.49
CA ASN A 113 -6.96 16.33 -19.97
C ASN A 113 -6.64 15.64 -18.64
N LEU A 114 -7.61 14.96 -18.01
CA LEU A 114 -7.37 14.17 -16.81
C LEU A 114 -6.63 12.89 -17.19
N GLU A 115 -5.46 12.65 -16.59
CA GLU A 115 -4.67 11.47 -16.91
C GLU A 115 -5.37 10.19 -16.46
N ILE A 116 -5.33 9.15 -17.30
CA ILE A 116 -5.97 7.87 -17.05
C ILE A 116 -4.92 6.79 -16.86
N HIS A 117 -4.98 6.12 -15.70
CA HIS A 117 -4.19 4.94 -15.38
C HIS A 117 -5.09 3.71 -15.40
N LEU A 118 -4.66 2.64 -16.06
CA LEU A 118 -5.42 1.39 -16.10
C LEU A 118 -5.15 0.56 -14.84
N SER A 119 -6.19 0.25 -14.11
CA SER A 119 -6.20 -0.63 -12.95
C SER A 119 -5.86 -2.08 -13.31
N THR A 120 -5.19 -2.79 -12.39
CA THR A 120 -4.91 -4.24 -12.50
C THR A 120 -6.17 -5.07 -12.77
N GLN A 121 -7.37 -4.58 -12.43
CA GLN A 121 -8.67 -5.23 -12.71
C GLN A 121 -8.95 -5.48 -14.20
N ALA A 122 -8.27 -4.75 -15.09
CA ALA A 122 -8.33 -4.95 -16.52
C ALA A 122 -7.52 -6.18 -17.00
N ASN A 123 -6.75 -6.81 -16.12
CA ASN A 123 -5.99 -8.05 -16.38
C ASN A 123 -5.03 -7.96 -17.57
N THR A 124 -4.20 -6.91 -17.59
CA THR A 124 -3.32 -6.65 -18.72
C THR A 124 -2.01 -7.42 -18.58
N VAL A 125 -1.85 -8.47 -19.40
CA VAL A 125 -0.72 -9.42 -19.35
C VAL A 125 0.15 -9.46 -20.61
N ASN A 126 -0.15 -8.68 -21.65
CA ASN A 126 0.62 -8.72 -22.89
C ASN A 126 0.66 -7.36 -23.59
N PHE A 127 1.69 -7.17 -24.43
CA PHE A 127 1.97 -5.92 -25.12
C PHE A 127 0.87 -5.48 -26.10
N LYS A 128 0.10 -6.42 -26.70
CA LYS A 128 -1.01 -6.07 -27.62
C LYS A 128 -2.19 -5.46 -26.86
N THR A 129 -2.52 -6.01 -25.69
CA THR A 129 -3.55 -5.43 -24.81
C THR A 129 -3.12 -4.07 -24.28
N ILE A 130 -1.83 -3.90 -23.95
CA ILE A 130 -1.28 -2.59 -23.55
C ILE A 130 -1.42 -1.57 -24.68
N ASP A 131 -0.98 -1.91 -25.89
CA ASP A 131 -1.11 -1.04 -27.07
C ASP A 131 -2.57 -0.65 -27.35
N PHE A 132 -3.52 -1.58 -27.20
CA PHE A 132 -4.94 -1.28 -27.29
C PHE A 132 -5.35 -0.19 -26.29
N TRP A 133 -5.05 -0.37 -25.00
CA TRP A 133 -5.44 0.59 -23.96
C TRP A 133 -4.74 1.93 -24.12
N TYR A 134 -3.46 1.92 -24.48
CA TYR A 134 -2.70 3.14 -24.76
C TYR A 134 -3.35 3.95 -25.88
N LYS A 135 -3.80 3.30 -26.96
CA LYS A 135 -4.56 3.94 -28.05
C LYS A 135 -5.93 4.48 -27.63
N GLN A 136 -6.51 3.98 -26.54
CA GLN A 136 -7.72 4.56 -25.92
C GLN A 136 -7.43 5.78 -25.03
N GLY A 137 -6.18 6.25 -24.97
CA GLY A 137 -5.78 7.43 -24.19
C GLY A 137 -5.35 7.11 -22.76
N VAL A 138 -5.12 5.84 -22.42
CA VAL A 138 -4.52 5.44 -21.14
C VAL A 138 -3.02 5.76 -21.16
N LYS A 139 -2.53 6.49 -20.15
CA LYS A 139 -1.12 6.88 -20.06
C LYS A 139 -0.25 5.85 -19.35
N ARG A 140 -0.80 5.22 -18.30
CA ARG A 140 -0.09 4.27 -17.44
C ARG A 140 -0.87 2.98 -17.28
N ILE A 141 -0.19 1.84 -17.38
CA ILE A 141 -0.78 0.51 -17.20
C ILE A 141 -0.32 -0.11 -15.89
N VAL A 142 -1.24 -0.36 -14.98
CA VAL A 142 -0.97 -1.23 -13.82
C VAL A 142 -1.00 -2.67 -14.29
N LEU A 143 0.19 -3.26 -14.33
CA LEU A 143 0.43 -4.63 -14.79
C LEU A 143 -0.23 -5.65 -13.86
N ALA A 144 -0.68 -6.74 -14.47
CA ALA A 144 -1.19 -7.91 -13.76
C ALA A 144 -0.08 -8.51 -12.85
N ARG A 145 -0.45 -8.96 -11.65
CA ARG A 145 0.50 -9.46 -10.63
C ARG A 145 1.07 -10.84 -10.95
N GLU A 146 0.53 -11.47 -11.99
CA GLU A 146 0.89 -12.80 -12.47
C GLU A 146 2.10 -12.78 -13.44
N LEU A 147 2.56 -11.59 -13.88
CA LEU A 147 3.68 -11.45 -14.80
C LEU A 147 5.04 -11.66 -14.12
N THR A 148 5.94 -12.32 -14.84
CA THR A 148 7.36 -12.43 -14.50
C THR A 148 8.15 -11.19 -14.91
N ILE A 149 9.34 -10.97 -14.34
CA ILE A 149 10.24 -9.88 -14.74
C ILE A 149 10.60 -9.97 -16.23
N GLU A 150 10.83 -11.16 -16.77
CA GLU A 150 11.18 -11.37 -18.17
C GLU A 150 10.02 -11.06 -19.13
N GLU A 151 8.79 -11.39 -18.74
CA GLU A 151 7.60 -10.97 -19.50
C GLU A 151 7.45 -9.44 -19.49
N ILE A 152 7.72 -8.78 -18.36
CA ILE A 152 7.66 -7.31 -18.25
C ILE A 152 8.71 -6.66 -19.14
N LYS A 153 9.95 -7.17 -19.18
CA LYS A 153 10.99 -6.71 -20.12
C LYS A 153 10.54 -6.85 -21.57
N THR A 154 10.00 -8.02 -21.92
CA THR A 154 9.46 -8.29 -23.27
C THR A 154 8.33 -7.32 -23.63
N ILE A 155 7.45 -7.00 -22.67
CA ILE A 155 6.41 -5.99 -22.84
C ILE A 155 7.05 -4.63 -23.12
N ARG A 156 7.97 -4.19 -22.26
CA ARG A 156 8.61 -2.88 -22.34
C ARG A 156 9.29 -2.65 -23.68
N GLU A 157 9.93 -3.67 -24.25
CA GLU A 157 10.57 -3.61 -25.58
C GLU A 157 9.58 -3.39 -26.74
N LYS A 158 8.31 -3.77 -26.56
CA LYS A 158 7.29 -3.81 -27.63
C LYS A 158 6.25 -2.70 -27.57
N ILE A 159 6.20 -1.94 -26.48
CA ILE A 159 5.20 -0.88 -26.26
C ILE A 159 5.83 0.52 -26.39
N GLU A 160 5.01 1.51 -26.74
CA GLU A 160 5.44 2.90 -26.90
C GLU A 160 6.17 3.44 -25.67
N LYS A 161 7.29 4.13 -25.87
CA LYS A 161 8.21 4.53 -24.78
C LYS A 161 7.58 5.44 -23.73
N ASP A 162 6.55 6.18 -24.11
CA ASP A 162 5.84 7.11 -23.25
C ASP A 162 4.58 6.48 -22.60
N CYS A 163 4.26 5.22 -22.91
CA CYS A 163 3.31 4.41 -22.14
C CYS A 163 4.01 3.92 -20.87
N GLU A 164 3.56 4.39 -19.71
CA GLU A 164 4.19 4.07 -18.42
C GLU A 164 3.72 2.71 -17.89
N LEU A 165 4.64 1.94 -17.30
CA LEU A 165 4.34 0.67 -16.63
C LEU A 165 4.34 0.84 -15.11
N GLU A 166 3.28 0.39 -14.45
CA GLU A 166 3.18 0.36 -12.99
C GLU A 166 3.04 -1.08 -12.51
N ALA A 167 3.79 -1.46 -11.49
CA ALA A 167 3.74 -2.84 -10.97
C ALA A 167 3.69 -2.84 -9.43
N PHE A 168 2.98 -3.81 -8.87
CA PHE A 168 2.96 -4.00 -7.43
C PHE A 168 4.28 -4.58 -6.94
N VAL A 169 4.91 -3.95 -5.96
CA VAL A 169 6.20 -4.39 -5.40
C VAL A 169 6.09 -4.90 -3.97
N HIS A 170 5.00 -4.55 -3.28
CA HIS A 170 4.80 -4.90 -1.88
C HIS A 170 3.31 -5.04 -1.51
N GLY A 171 3.02 -5.93 -0.57
CA GLY A 171 1.73 -6.04 0.11
C GLY A 171 0.91 -7.25 -0.31
N SER A 172 -0.34 -7.30 0.17
CA SER A 172 -1.12 -8.54 0.10
C SER A 172 -1.50 -8.93 -1.34
N MET A 173 -1.17 -10.17 -1.69
CA MET A 173 -1.55 -10.79 -2.95
C MET A 173 -2.98 -11.35 -2.90
N CYS A 174 -3.72 -11.17 -3.99
CA CYS A 174 -4.99 -11.83 -4.19
C CYS A 174 -4.74 -13.20 -4.80
N MET A 175 -5.47 -14.23 -4.37
CA MET A 175 -5.44 -15.55 -5.01
C MET A 175 -6.27 -15.59 -6.31
N SER A 176 -7.20 -14.64 -6.48
CA SER A 176 -8.00 -14.54 -7.70
C SER A 176 -7.29 -13.72 -8.75
N TYR A 177 -7.44 -14.13 -10.02
CA TYR A 177 -6.84 -13.47 -11.18
C TYR A 177 -7.15 -11.97 -11.15
N SER A 178 -6.11 -11.19 -10.82
CA SER A 178 -6.12 -9.74 -10.69
C SER A 178 -7.40 -9.13 -10.07
N GLY A 179 -7.91 -9.77 -9.00
CA GLY A 179 -9.02 -9.28 -8.16
C GLY A 179 -10.44 -9.56 -8.66
N ARG A 180 -10.61 -10.34 -9.73
CA ARG A 180 -11.92 -10.88 -10.14
C ARG A 180 -12.27 -12.10 -9.30
N CYS A 181 -12.97 -11.87 -8.19
CA CYS A 181 -13.33 -12.91 -7.24
C CYS A 181 -14.85 -13.15 -7.26
N LEU A 182 -15.27 -14.42 -7.35
CA LEU A 182 -16.68 -14.82 -7.20
C LEU A 182 -16.99 -15.37 -5.80
N LEU A 183 -15.96 -15.74 -5.04
CA LEU A 183 -16.13 -16.34 -3.72
C LEU A 183 -16.90 -15.42 -2.77
N SER A 184 -16.59 -14.12 -2.74
CA SER A 184 -17.27 -13.18 -1.83
C SER A 184 -18.75 -13.03 -2.17
N ASN A 185 -19.04 -12.89 -3.46
CA ASN A 185 -20.40 -12.82 -3.99
C ASN A 185 -21.21 -14.04 -3.57
N TYR A 186 -20.70 -15.23 -3.90
CA TYR A 186 -21.40 -16.49 -3.71
C TYR A 186 -21.59 -16.84 -2.22
N MET A 187 -20.54 -16.67 -1.42
CA MET A 187 -20.54 -17.14 -0.03
C MET A 187 -21.18 -16.18 0.97
N THR A 188 -21.15 -14.87 0.69
CA THR A 188 -21.55 -13.85 1.68
C THR A 188 -22.58 -12.86 1.17
N GLY A 189 -22.92 -12.94 -0.13
CA GLY A 189 -23.73 -11.92 -0.81
C GLY A 189 -23.02 -10.59 -1.01
N ARG A 190 -21.77 -10.42 -0.53
CA ARG A 190 -21.01 -9.17 -0.66
C ARG A 190 -20.16 -9.18 -1.93
N ASP A 191 -20.41 -8.22 -2.81
CA ASP A 191 -19.75 -8.14 -4.12
C ASP A 191 -18.31 -7.64 -4.08
N SER A 192 -17.35 -8.54 -4.23
CA SER A 192 -15.93 -8.22 -4.29
C SER A 192 -15.54 -7.30 -5.44
N ASN A 193 -16.30 -7.31 -6.54
CA ASN A 193 -16.06 -6.52 -7.75
C ASN A 193 -16.71 -5.12 -7.68
N ARG A 194 -17.41 -4.83 -6.58
CA ARG A 194 -17.93 -3.50 -6.21
C ARG A 194 -17.34 -2.98 -4.90
N GLY A 195 -16.18 -3.53 -4.52
CA GLY A 195 -15.44 -3.12 -3.34
C GLY A 195 -15.98 -3.64 -2.02
N ALA A 196 -16.91 -4.60 -2.06
CA ALA A 196 -17.52 -5.16 -0.88
C ALA A 196 -16.88 -6.49 -0.40
N CYS A 197 -15.69 -6.85 -0.88
CA CYS A 197 -15.05 -8.14 -0.62
C CYS A 197 -14.99 -8.50 0.88
N ALA A 198 -15.62 -9.62 1.26
CA ALA A 198 -15.59 -10.19 2.61
C ALA A 198 -14.28 -10.95 2.92
N GLN A 199 -13.40 -11.06 1.93
CA GLN A 199 -12.15 -11.82 1.99
C GLN A 199 -12.36 -13.32 2.33
N PRO A 200 -13.36 -14.00 1.75
CA PRO A 200 -13.67 -15.37 2.10
C PRO A 200 -12.51 -16.31 1.77
N CYS A 201 -11.68 -16.02 0.76
CA CYS A 201 -10.44 -16.77 0.50
C CYS A 201 -9.47 -16.86 1.69
N ARG A 202 -9.69 -16.12 2.78
CA ARG A 202 -8.89 -16.17 4.02
C ARG A 202 -9.58 -16.95 5.14
N TYR A 203 -10.78 -17.46 4.90
CA TYR A 203 -11.53 -18.25 5.88
C TYR A 203 -10.94 -19.66 5.99
N LYS A 204 -11.30 -20.37 7.05
CA LYS A 204 -10.94 -21.78 7.21
C LYS A 204 -11.93 -22.62 6.43
N TYR A 205 -11.42 -23.43 5.51
CA TYR A 205 -12.22 -24.28 4.64
C TYR A 205 -11.86 -25.74 4.82
N TYR A 206 -12.85 -26.58 4.61
CA TYR A 206 -12.70 -27.99 4.30
C TYR A 206 -13.32 -28.20 2.92
N LEU A 207 -12.62 -28.87 2.00
CA LEU A 207 -13.14 -29.24 0.69
C LEU A 207 -13.59 -30.69 0.76
N MET A 208 -14.83 -31.01 0.40
CA MET A 208 -15.31 -32.41 0.33
C MET A 208 -15.68 -32.70 -1.12
N GLU A 209 -15.19 -33.80 -1.67
CA GLU A 209 -15.58 -34.26 -3.01
C GLU A 209 -16.92 -35.03 -2.92
N GLU A 210 -17.79 -34.83 -3.90
CA GLU A 210 -19.19 -35.29 -3.86
C GLU A 210 -19.33 -36.82 -3.74
N LYS A 211 -18.46 -37.60 -4.37
CA LYS A 211 -18.51 -39.07 -4.34
C LYS A 211 -17.75 -39.69 -3.16
N ARG A 212 -17.21 -38.86 -2.26
CA ARG A 212 -16.47 -39.28 -1.07
C ARG A 212 -17.02 -38.57 0.17
N GLU A 213 -18.29 -38.86 0.43
CA GLU A 213 -19.03 -38.27 1.54
C GLU A 213 -18.35 -38.60 2.88
N GLY A 214 -18.02 -37.56 3.66
CA GLY A 214 -17.28 -37.68 4.92
C GLY A 214 -15.75 -37.61 4.79
N GLU A 215 -15.19 -37.64 3.57
CA GLU A 215 -13.77 -37.37 3.34
C GLU A 215 -13.55 -35.89 3.03
N TYR A 216 -13.22 -35.14 4.08
CA TYR A 216 -12.83 -33.74 3.95
C TYR A 216 -11.35 -33.64 3.60
N PHE A 217 -11.04 -33.12 2.43
CA PHE A 217 -9.73 -32.60 2.09
C PHE A 217 -9.49 -31.33 2.91
N PRO A 218 -8.56 -31.35 3.88
CA PRO A 218 -8.07 -30.09 4.41
C PRO A 218 -7.45 -29.33 3.26
N VAL A 219 -7.75 -28.06 3.25
CA VAL A 219 -6.89 -27.09 2.62
C VAL A 219 -5.57 -27.11 3.41
N VAL A 220 -4.55 -27.81 2.87
CA VAL A 220 -3.15 -28.07 3.34
C VAL A 220 -2.83 -29.54 3.69
N GLU A 221 -1.83 -30.17 3.03
CA GLU A 221 -1.03 -31.31 3.54
C GLU A 221 0.29 -31.58 2.76
N ASP A 222 1.20 -32.39 3.30
CA ASP A 222 2.63 -32.51 2.97
C ASP A 222 2.99 -33.85 2.27
N ASP A 223 4.03 -34.59 2.71
CA ASP A 223 5.43 -34.58 2.22
C ASP A 223 5.73 -34.20 0.75
N LYS A 224 4.72 -34.12 -0.12
CA LYS A 224 4.80 -33.47 -1.44
C LYS A 224 3.53 -32.69 -1.86
N GLY A 225 2.50 -32.54 -1.03
CA GLY A 225 1.51 -31.45 -1.12
C GLY A 225 0.01 -31.80 -0.97
N THR A 226 -0.79 -30.81 -0.53
CA THR A 226 -2.06 -30.27 -1.06
C THR A 226 -2.54 -29.09 -0.22
N TYR A 227 -2.35 -27.84 -0.65
CA TYR A 227 -2.71 -26.61 0.08
C TYR A 227 -3.61 -25.71 -0.79
N ILE A 228 -4.59 -24.99 -0.23
CA ILE A 228 -5.59 -24.19 -0.99
C ILE A 228 -5.81 -22.78 -0.36
N MET A 229 -5.89 -21.72 -1.17
CA MET A 229 -6.31 -20.33 -0.80
C MET A 229 -5.49 -19.48 0.20
N ASN A 230 -4.33 -19.89 0.72
CA ASN A 230 -3.48 -18.97 1.52
C ASN A 230 -2.57 -18.08 0.65
N SER A 231 -2.69 -16.75 0.77
CA SER A 231 -1.77 -15.81 0.11
C SER A 231 -0.74 -15.20 1.06
N LYS A 232 0.54 -15.33 0.68
CA LYS A 232 1.69 -14.59 1.21
C LYS A 232 1.58 -13.09 0.88
N ASP A 233 2.30 -12.26 1.62
CA ASP A 233 2.47 -10.85 1.24
C ASP A 233 3.64 -10.77 0.24
N MET A 234 3.43 -10.11 -0.90
CA MET A 234 4.49 -9.88 -1.86
C MET A 234 5.50 -8.88 -1.29
N CYS A 235 6.79 -9.11 -1.51
CA CYS A 235 7.85 -8.19 -1.15
C CYS A 235 9.02 -8.32 -2.13
N MET A 236 9.32 -7.24 -2.83
CA MET A 236 10.42 -7.15 -3.80
C MET A 236 11.55 -6.23 -3.35
N ILE A 237 11.67 -5.95 -2.05
CA ILE A 237 12.64 -4.96 -1.52
C ILE A 237 14.10 -5.34 -1.78
N GLU A 238 14.40 -6.64 -1.88
CA GLU A 238 15.73 -7.17 -2.18
C GLU A 238 16.08 -7.06 -3.68
N HIS A 239 15.08 -6.78 -4.53
CA HIS A 239 15.16 -6.87 -5.99
C HIS A 239 14.93 -5.54 -6.69
N ILE A 240 15.35 -4.43 -6.05
CA ILE A 240 15.27 -3.08 -6.64
C ILE A 240 15.97 -3.00 -8.01
N PRO A 241 17.20 -3.52 -8.19
CA PRO A 241 17.86 -3.48 -9.50
C PRO A 241 17.06 -4.17 -10.60
N GLU A 242 16.53 -5.37 -10.34
CA GLU A 242 15.77 -6.17 -11.30
C GLU A 242 14.46 -5.48 -11.69
N LEU A 243 13.75 -4.91 -10.71
CA LEU A 243 12.54 -4.13 -10.95
C LEU A 243 12.83 -2.89 -11.82
N VAL A 244 13.87 -2.13 -11.48
CA VAL A 244 14.26 -0.92 -12.22
C VAL A 244 14.67 -1.27 -13.65
N GLN A 245 15.49 -2.30 -13.82
CA GLN A 245 15.98 -2.73 -15.14
C GLN A 245 14.89 -3.35 -16.02
N SER A 246 13.78 -3.82 -15.43
CA SER A 246 12.62 -4.31 -16.20
C SER A 246 11.85 -3.21 -16.93
N GLY A 247 12.14 -1.94 -16.62
CA GLY A 247 11.49 -0.77 -17.24
C GLY A 247 10.12 -0.44 -16.67
N ILE A 248 9.90 -0.78 -15.39
CA ILE A 248 8.75 -0.31 -14.61
C ILE A 248 8.97 1.15 -14.21
N ASP A 249 8.00 2.01 -14.50
CA ASP A 249 8.01 3.44 -14.22
C ASP A 249 7.45 3.80 -12.84
N SER A 250 6.60 2.95 -12.26
CA SER A 250 5.96 3.17 -10.95
C SER A 250 5.92 1.90 -10.10
N PHE A 251 6.46 1.99 -8.89
CA PHE A 251 6.45 0.95 -7.88
C PHE A 251 5.25 1.16 -6.94
N LYS A 252 4.28 0.28 -7.06
CA LYS A 252 3.03 0.37 -6.30
C LYS A 252 3.06 -0.48 -5.04
N ILE A 253 2.78 0.14 -3.90
CA ILE A 253 2.58 -0.55 -2.63
C ILE A 253 1.08 -0.83 -2.43
N GLU A 254 0.69 -2.09 -2.17
CA GLU A 254 -0.68 -2.43 -1.76
C GLU A 254 -0.87 -2.19 -0.26
N GLY A 255 -2.02 -1.66 0.16
CA GLY A 255 -2.28 -1.45 1.58
C GLY A 255 -3.28 -0.38 1.97
N ARG A 256 -4.26 -0.01 1.12
CA ARG A 256 -5.24 1.05 1.47
C ARG A 256 -6.00 0.81 2.79
N MET A 257 -6.17 -0.45 3.18
CA MET A 257 -6.82 -0.84 4.44
C MET A 257 -5.83 -1.08 5.61
N LYS A 258 -4.52 -0.91 5.38
CA LYS A 258 -3.49 -1.08 6.41
C LYS A 258 -3.37 0.20 7.26
N SER A 259 -2.68 0.10 8.39
CA SER A 259 -2.47 1.23 9.31
C SER A 259 -1.50 2.27 8.75
N SER A 260 -1.51 3.49 9.29
CA SER A 260 -0.53 4.53 8.99
C SER A 260 0.91 4.06 9.24
N PHE A 261 1.14 3.25 10.27
CA PHE A 261 2.45 2.64 10.55
C PHE A 261 2.92 1.65 9.49
N TYR A 262 2.02 0.84 8.93
CA TYR A 262 2.37 -0.01 7.78
C TYR A 262 2.81 0.87 6.60
N VAL A 263 2.08 1.94 6.31
CA VAL A 263 2.45 2.88 5.25
C VAL A 263 3.82 3.51 5.52
N ALA A 264 4.06 4.01 6.74
CA ALA A 264 5.33 4.62 7.13
C ALA A 264 6.53 3.68 6.95
N THR A 265 6.44 2.46 7.51
CA THR A 265 7.53 1.47 7.47
C THR A 265 7.84 1.01 6.05
N VAL A 266 6.80 0.69 5.27
CA VAL A 266 6.99 0.21 3.89
C VAL A 266 7.51 1.31 3.00
N VAL A 267 6.91 2.50 3.02
CA VAL A 267 7.37 3.63 2.19
C VAL A 267 8.81 3.99 2.53
N LYS A 268 9.17 4.05 3.83
CA LYS A 268 10.56 4.31 4.24
C LYS A 268 11.54 3.30 3.65
N ALA A 269 11.25 2.01 3.81
CA ALA A 269 12.14 0.94 3.35
C ALA A 269 12.38 1.04 1.84
N TYR A 270 11.30 1.17 1.05
CA TYR A 270 11.40 1.30 -0.40
C TYR A 270 12.06 2.61 -0.82
N ARG A 271 11.72 3.73 -0.20
CA ARG A 271 12.34 5.03 -0.51
C ARG A 271 13.85 4.98 -0.32
N GLU A 272 14.31 4.48 0.83
CA GLU A 272 15.74 4.34 1.12
C GLU A 272 16.45 3.37 0.17
N ALA A 273 15.81 2.23 -0.17
CA ALA A 273 16.38 1.25 -1.08
C ALA A 273 16.51 1.79 -2.51
N ILE A 274 15.46 2.45 -3.02
CA ILE A 274 15.48 3.10 -4.34
C ILE A 274 16.51 4.22 -4.35
N ASP A 275 16.57 5.07 -3.32
CA ASP A 275 17.54 6.17 -3.25
C ASP A 275 18.98 5.66 -3.19
N ALA A 276 19.23 4.61 -2.43
CA ALA A 276 20.55 3.98 -2.38
C ALA A 276 20.96 3.43 -3.75
N TYR A 277 20.05 2.74 -4.47
CA TYR A 277 20.32 2.23 -5.80
C TYR A 277 20.66 3.37 -6.78
N PHE A 278 19.86 4.43 -6.83
CA PHE A 278 20.11 5.55 -7.75
C PHE A 278 21.28 6.45 -7.34
N LYS A 279 21.77 6.37 -6.10
CA LYS A 279 22.97 7.08 -5.66
C LYS A 279 24.24 6.41 -6.18
N ASP A 280 24.29 5.08 -6.19
CA ASP A 280 25.44 4.30 -6.67
C ASP A 280 24.96 2.93 -7.22
N PRO A 281 24.48 2.89 -8.47
CA PRO A 281 23.93 1.66 -9.05
C PRO A 281 24.97 0.54 -9.21
N GLU A 282 26.23 0.88 -9.44
CA GLU A 282 27.31 -0.09 -9.70
C GLU A 282 27.74 -0.81 -8.42
N ASN A 283 27.67 -0.15 -7.26
CA ASN A 283 28.03 -0.74 -5.97
C ASN A 283 26.84 -0.92 -5.03
N TYR A 284 25.61 -0.96 -5.58
CA TYR A 284 24.41 -1.14 -4.77
C TYR A 284 24.44 -2.48 -4.04
N THR A 285 24.27 -2.42 -2.72
CA THR A 285 24.09 -3.60 -1.87
C THR A 285 22.81 -3.43 -1.05
N PHE A 286 22.01 -4.48 -1.00
CA PHE A 286 20.87 -4.54 -0.10
C PHE A 286 21.31 -4.35 1.37
N LYS A 287 20.50 -3.64 2.16
CA LYS A 287 20.73 -3.45 3.59
C LYS A 287 19.65 -4.15 4.38
N GLU A 288 20.03 -5.12 5.21
CA GLU A 288 19.12 -5.91 6.07
C GLU A 288 18.15 -5.05 6.88
N ARG A 289 18.59 -3.87 7.33
CA ARG A 289 17.74 -2.92 8.06
C ARG A 289 16.43 -2.58 7.34
N TRP A 290 16.41 -2.60 6.01
CA TRP A 290 15.18 -2.34 5.24
C TRP A 290 14.18 -3.48 5.40
N MET A 291 14.66 -4.74 5.40
CA MET A 291 13.82 -5.89 5.73
C MET A 291 13.34 -5.81 7.19
N ASP A 292 14.21 -5.39 8.12
CA ASP A 292 13.83 -5.22 9.52
C ASP A 292 12.68 -4.19 9.68
N TYR A 293 12.68 -3.10 8.91
CA TYR A 293 11.58 -2.13 8.91
C TYR A 293 10.27 -2.77 8.46
N LEU A 294 10.30 -3.57 7.39
CA LEU A 294 9.13 -4.27 6.86
C LEU A 294 8.58 -5.33 7.84
N LYS A 295 9.46 -5.98 8.60
CA LYS A 295 9.09 -6.99 9.59
C LYS A 295 8.42 -6.40 10.85
N LYS A 296 8.57 -5.10 11.11
CA LYS A 296 7.92 -4.41 12.25
C LYS A 296 6.41 -4.22 12.02
N ALA A 297 5.99 -4.03 10.78
CA ALA A 297 4.58 -3.91 10.45
C ALA A 297 3.89 -5.28 10.45
N SER A 298 2.57 -5.29 10.65
CA SER A 298 1.79 -6.53 10.60
C SER A 298 1.79 -7.11 9.17
N HIS A 299 2.45 -8.25 9.02
CA HIS A 299 2.69 -8.91 7.73
C HIS A 299 2.47 -10.43 7.84
N ARG A 300 2.33 -11.06 6.68
CA ARG A 300 2.50 -12.50 6.52
C ARG A 300 3.90 -12.79 5.98
N ALA A 301 4.30 -14.05 5.92
CA ALA A 301 5.56 -14.41 5.29
C ALA A 301 5.67 -13.79 3.89
N TYR A 302 6.84 -13.22 3.61
CA TYR A 302 7.13 -12.56 2.37
C TYR A 302 7.54 -13.55 1.28
N PHE A 303 7.29 -13.17 0.04
CA PHE A 303 7.77 -13.84 -1.17
C PHE A 303 7.77 -12.88 -2.35
N THR A 304 8.38 -13.29 -3.45
CA THR A 304 8.54 -12.47 -4.66
C THR A 304 7.36 -12.55 -5.63
N GLY A 305 6.22 -13.12 -5.23
CA GLY A 305 5.08 -13.25 -6.14
C GLY A 305 5.38 -14.14 -7.34
N PHE A 306 4.92 -13.72 -8.53
CA PHE A 306 5.18 -14.42 -9.78
C PHE A 306 6.46 -13.94 -10.48
N TYR A 307 7.13 -12.90 -9.97
CA TYR A 307 8.24 -12.23 -10.66
C TYR A 307 9.38 -13.17 -11.10
N PHE A 308 9.68 -14.20 -10.30
CA PHE A 308 10.78 -15.16 -10.56
C PHE A 308 10.31 -16.61 -10.75
N ASN A 309 9.01 -16.85 -10.94
CA ASN A 309 8.46 -18.21 -11.06
C ASN A 309 8.84 -19.17 -9.92
N ASP A 310 9.07 -18.64 -8.71
CA ASP A 310 9.37 -19.46 -7.53
C ASP A 310 8.24 -20.47 -7.28
N PRO A 311 8.50 -21.78 -7.22
CA PRO A 311 7.47 -22.78 -6.91
C PRO A 311 6.87 -22.61 -5.51
N ASN A 312 7.56 -21.95 -4.57
CA ASN A 312 7.13 -21.74 -3.18
C ASN A 312 6.17 -20.54 -3.00
N LYS A 313 5.16 -20.42 -3.87
CA LYS A 313 4.22 -19.27 -3.87
C LYS A 313 3.23 -19.26 -2.70
N GLN A 314 3.08 -20.40 -2.01
CA GLN A 314 2.08 -20.58 -0.96
C GLN A 314 2.71 -20.66 0.43
N LEU A 315 2.00 -20.10 1.42
CA LEU A 315 2.45 -20.09 2.81
C LEU A 315 1.94 -21.37 3.48
N HIS A 316 2.85 -22.31 3.71
CA HIS A 316 2.54 -23.66 4.16
C HIS A 316 2.52 -23.81 5.69
N GLU A 317 3.20 -22.92 6.43
CA GLU A 317 3.39 -23.05 7.89
C GLU A 317 2.30 -22.35 8.72
N SER A 318 1.95 -21.09 8.41
CA SER A 318 0.95 -20.32 9.17
C SER A 318 0.39 -19.14 8.39
N SER A 319 -0.93 -18.97 8.40
CA SER A 319 -1.61 -17.81 7.78
C SER A 319 -1.76 -16.60 8.73
N SER A 320 -1.30 -16.74 9.97
CA SER A 320 -1.40 -15.72 11.02
C SER A 320 -0.50 -14.52 10.73
N TYR A 321 -0.95 -13.35 11.15
CA TYR A 321 -0.13 -12.15 11.09
C TYR A 321 1.00 -12.20 12.11
N ILE A 322 2.21 -11.89 11.65
CA ILE A 322 3.36 -11.64 12.50
C ILE A 322 3.30 -10.17 12.91
N ARG A 323 3.16 -9.91 14.22
CA ARG A 323 3.19 -8.57 14.80
C ARG A 323 4.14 -8.55 15.98
N THR A 324 5.33 -8.01 15.76
CA THR A 324 6.43 -7.94 16.73
C THR A 324 6.47 -6.62 17.49
N CYS A 325 5.71 -5.61 17.04
CA CYS A 325 5.75 -4.26 17.59
C CYS A 325 4.35 -3.65 17.76
N ASP A 326 4.24 -2.72 18.71
CA ASP A 326 3.09 -1.85 18.91
C ASP A 326 3.49 -0.38 18.77
N ILE A 327 2.66 0.41 18.09
CA ILE A 327 2.83 1.87 18.06
C ILE A 327 2.28 2.40 19.38
N VAL A 328 3.10 3.06 20.17
CA VAL A 328 2.68 3.57 21.48
C VAL A 328 2.30 5.04 21.44
N GLY A 329 2.88 5.82 20.52
CA GLY A 329 2.51 7.22 20.37
C GLY A 329 3.07 7.89 19.12
N ILE A 330 2.56 9.09 18.84
CA ILE A 330 3.03 9.99 17.78
C ILE A 330 3.44 11.30 18.41
N VAL A 331 4.66 11.75 18.16
CA VAL A 331 5.17 13.03 18.68
C VAL A 331 4.44 14.18 17.99
N LYS A 332 3.90 15.11 18.78
CA LYS A 332 3.25 16.34 18.31
C LYS A 332 4.17 17.54 18.41
N GLU A 333 4.91 17.63 19.51
CA GLU A 333 5.83 18.73 19.75
C GLU A 333 7.04 18.22 20.54
N PHE A 334 8.18 18.87 20.39
CA PHE A 334 9.39 18.57 21.14
C PHE A 334 10.09 19.86 21.53
N ASN A 335 10.46 19.98 22.81
CA ASN A 335 11.26 21.07 23.34
C ASN A 335 12.69 20.58 23.59
N GLU A 336 13.64 21.09 22.81
CA GLU A 336 15.05 20.68 22.91
C GLU A 336 15.73 21.15 24.21
N GLU A 337 15.29 22.26 24.81
CA GLU A 337 15.91 22.79 26.04
C GLU A 337 15.56 21.93 27.26
N THR A 338 14.31 21.46 27.34
CA THR A 338 13.83 20.63 28.46
C THR A 338 13.87 19.15 28.16
N MET A 339 14.23 18.75 26.93
CA MET A 339 14.14 17.38 26.43
C MET A 339 12.75 16.76 26.64
N GLU A 340 11.70 17.57 26.50
CA GLU A 340 10.31 17.17 26.73
C GLU A 340 9.57 17.02 25.39
N ALA A 341 8.87 15.90 25.22
CA ALA A 341 8.01 15.62 24.09
C ALA A 341 6.53 15.66 24.51
N ILE A 342 5.69 16.27 23.67
CA ILE A 342 4.24 16.12 23.73
C ILE A 342 3.86 15.02 22.76
N VAL A 343 3.19 13.98 23.26
CA VAL A 343 2.91 12.76 22.51
C VAL A 343 1.40 12.46 22.55
N GLU A 344 0.84 12.14 21.37
CA GLU A 344 -0.50 11.57 21.27
C GLU A 344 -0.43 10.05 21.36
N GLN A 345 -1.09 9.49 22.37
CA GLN A 345 -1.10 8.07 22.64
C GLN A 345 -1.81 7.28 21.54
N ARG A 346 -1.24 6.13 21.20
CA ARG A 346 -1.84 5.11 20.31
C ARG A 346 -2.08 3.79 21.03
N ASN A 347 -1.16 3.38 21.90
CA ASN A 347 -1.31 2.19 22.76
C ASN A 347 -0.66 2.45 24.12
N LYS A 348 -0.90 1.55 25.07
CA LYS A 348 -0.38 1.63 26.43
C LYS A 348 1.15 1.75 26.43
N VAL A 349 1.65 2.74 27.16
CA VAL A 349 3.07 3.01 27.42
C VAL A 349 3.23 3.33 28.90
N LEU A 350 4.36 2.89 29.48
CA LEU A 350 4.71 3.06 30.88
C LEU A 350 5.88 4.02 31.03
N ASP A 351 5.90 4.74 32.15
CA ASP A 351 7.06 5.56 32.52
C ASP A 351 8.29 4.65 32.71
N GLY A 352 9.43 5.01 32.11
CA GLY A 352 10.64 4.20 32.12
C GLY A 352 10.78 3.18 30.98
N ASP A 353 9.81 3.10 30.05
CA ASP A 353 9.93 2.20 28.90
C ASP A 353 11.12 2.59 27.97
N GLU A 354 11.81 1.59 27.41
CA GLU A 354 12.67 1.77 26.23
C GLU A 354 11.81 1.67 24.97
N LEU A 355 11.87 2.67 24.11
CA LEU A 355 11.10 2.76 22.87
C LEU A 355 12.03 2.90 21.66
N GLU A 356 11.54 2.54 20.49
CA GLU A 356 12.16 2.83 19.21
C GLU A 356 11.45 3.98 18.51
N VAL A 357 12.21 4.81 17.80
CA VAL A 357 11.73 5.96 17.05
C VAL A 357 11.84 5.67 15.56
N LEU A 358 10.70 5.60 14.89
CA LEU A 358 10.61 5.58 13.45
C LEU A 358 10.28 6.99 12.94
N ARG A 359 11.14 7.49 12.06
CA ARG A 359 10.98 8.80 11.44
C ARG A 359 11.30 8.76 9.94
N PRO A 360 10.84 9.76 9.17
CA PRO A 360 11.06 9.80 7.72
C PRO A 360 12.52 9.57 7.31
N GLU A 361 13.43 10.36 7.89
CA GLU A 361 14.84 10.36 7.53
C GLU A 361 15.73 9.80 8.64
N GLY A 362 16.76 9.07 8.23
CA GLY A 362 17.71 8.44 9.15
C GLY A 362 17.24 7.07 9.68
N PRO A 363 18.13 6.33 10.35
CA PRO A 363 17.81 5.01 10.86
C PRO A 363 16.83 5.08 12.04
N ILE A 364 16.10 3.99 12.29
CA ILE A 364 15.41 3.77 13.56
C ILE A 364 16.45 3.77 14.69
N PHE A 365 16.14 4.44 15.79
CA PHE A 365 16.99 4.48 16.97
C PHE A 365 16.16 4.32 18.25
N LYS A 366 16.82 3.89 19.32
CA LYS A 366 16.19 3.69 20.62
C LYS A 366 16.26 4.95 21.49
N ILE A 367 15.24 5.15 22.31
CA ILE A 367 15.14 6.17 23.34
C ILE A 367 14.67 5.55 24.66
N ASN A 368 15.01 6.20 25.76
CA ASN A 368 14.41 5.95 27.06
C ASN A 368 13.45 7.10 27.40
N ILE A 369 12.27 6.75 27.91
CA ILE A 369 11.27 7.73 28.32
C ILE A 369 11.14 7.77 29.84
N VAL A 370 11.08 8.98 30.42
CA VAL A 370 10.93 9.18 31.87
C VAL A 370 10.07 10.40 32.19
N ASN A 371 9.59 10.50 33.43
CA ASN A 371 8.82 11.64 33.92
C ASN A 371 7.56 11.91 33.10
N MET A 372 6.82 10.85 32.79
CA MET A 372 5.52 10.96 32.13
C MET A 372 4.53 11.80 32.95
N ARG A 373 3.86 12.72 32.26
CA ARG A 373 2.86 13.64 32.83
C ARG A 373 1.63 13.73 31.94
N ASP A 374 0.47 13.94 32.55
CA ASP A 374 -0.76 14.25 31.81
C ASP A 374 -0.79 15.71 31.30
N LYS A 375 -1.88 16.08 30.61
CA LYS A 375 -2.08 17.44 30.10
C LYS A 375 -2.12 18.54 31.17
N ASN A 376 -2.29 18.19 32.45
CA ASN A 376 -2.32 19.10 33.59
C ASN A 376 -1.00 19.05 34.39
N ASP A 377 0.07 18.51 33.79
CA ASP A 377 1.39 18.33 34.41
C ASP A 377 1.41 17.42 35.65
N LYS A 378 0.37 16.60 35.86
CA LYS A 378 0.37 15.60 36.93
C LYS A 378 1.15 14.37 36.48
N LYS A 379 2.07 13.90 37.33
CA LYS A 379 2.83 12.67 37.08
C LYS A 379 1.89 11.46 36.90
N ILE A 380 2.15 10.66 35.88
CA ILE A 380 1.42 9.43 35.56
C ILE A 380 2.39 8.27 35.37
N GLU A 381 1.98 7.06 35.75
CA GLU A 381 2.78 5.84 35.52
C GLU A 381 2.52 5.24 34.14
N SER A 382 1.38 5.58 33.51
CA SER A 382 1.02 5.07 32.20
C SER A 382 0.03 5.99 31.47
N ALA A 383 -0.01 5.88 30.15
CA ALA A 383 -1.03 6.49 29.30
C ALA A 383 -1.97 5.41 28.72
N PRO A 384 -3.08 5.06 29.42
CA PRO A 384 -3.94 3.94 29.02
C PRO A 384 -5.07 4.33 28.07
N SER A 385 -5.39 5.62 27.94
CA SER A 385 -6.53 6.11 27.18
C SER A 385 -6.17 6.41 25.73
N ALA A 386 -7.01 5.96 24.79
CA ALA A 386 -6.84 6.21 23.36
C ALA A 386 -6.76 7.71 23.06
N GLN A 387 -5.77 8.12 22.25
CA GLN A 387 -5.54 9.53 21.86
C GLN A 387 -5.28 10.49 23.03
N MET A 388 -4.92 9.95 24.21
CA MET A 388 -4.48 10.78 25.33
C MET A 388 -3.23 11.56 24.94
N ILE A 389 -3.25 12.88 25.15
CA ILE A 389 -2.04 13.70 25.10
C ILE A 389 -1.30 13.58 26.43
N PHE A 390 -0.03 13.22 26.37
CA PHE A 390 0.86 13.16 27.52
C PHE A 390 2.20 13.84 27.20
N LYS A 391 2.87 14.31 28.24
CA LYS A 391 4.22 14.86 28.17
C LYS A 391 5.21 13.83 28.71
N VAL A 392 6.40 13.78 28.15
CA VAL A 392 7.45 12.85 28.59
C VAL A 392 8.84 13.40 28.31
N ASN A 393 9.80 13.11 29.18
CA ASN A 393 11.21 13.45 28.94
C ASN A 393 11.94 12.30 28.24
N THR A 394 12.84 12.63 27.31
CA THR A 394 13.59 11.66 26.51
C THR A 394 15.09 11.88 26.59
N ASP A 395 15.86 10.81 26.38
CA ASP A 395 17.33 10.87 26.36
C ASP A 395 17.93 11.31 25.01
N LYS A 396 17.09 11.43 23.97
CA LYS A 396 17.48 11.91 22.63
C LYS A 396 16.41 12.81 22.03
N SER A 397 16.82 13.69 21.11
CA SER A 397 15.94 14.63 20.44
C SER A 397 14.91 13.96 19.52
N LEU A 398 13.67 14.40 19.66
CA LEU A 398 12.55 13.97 18.83
C LEU A 398 12.13 15.06 17.84
N LYS A 399 11.35 14.67 16.84
CA LYS A 399 10.75 15.56 15.85
C LYS A 399 9.25 15.36 15.80
N GLU A 400 8.53 16.40 15.38
CA GLU A 400 7.11 16.28 15.07
C GLU A 400 6.87 15.13 14.07
N ASN A 401 5.83 14.32 14.32
CA ASN A 401 5.45 13.14 13.57
C ASN A 401 6.40 11.93 13.69
N ASP A 402 7.38 11.96 14.59
CA ASP A 402 8.08 10.74 14.99
C ASP A 402 7.08 9.72 15.54
N ILE A 403 7.22 8.47 15.08
CA ILE A 403 6.39 7.34 15.51
C ILE A 403 7.16 6.58 16.59
N LEU A 404 6.59 6.52 17.79
CA LEU A 404 7.15 5.78 18.92
C LEU A 404 6.63 4.35 18.91
N ILE A 405 7.55 3.39 18.95
CA ILE A 405 7.30 1.96 18.80
C ILE A 405 7.82 1.22 20.02
N LYS A 406 7.04 0.26 20.52
CA LYS A 406 7.44 -0.67 21.57
C LYS A 406 7.50 -2.08 21.00
N ASN A 407 8.61 -2.78 21.22
CA ASN A 407 8.73 -4.20 20.90
C ASN A 407 7.90 -5.04 21.89
N LYS A 408 7.27 -6.10 21.40
CA LYS A 408 6.44 -7.00 22.21
C LYS A 408 7.25 -8.01 23.03
#